data_AF-A0A218U6Y7-F1
#
_entry.id   AF-A0A218U6Y7-F1
#
_cell.length_a   1.000
_cell.length_b   1.000
_cell.length_c   1.000
_cell.angle_alpha   90.00
_cell.angle_beta   90.00
_cell.angle_gamma   90.00
#
_symmetry.space_group_name_H-M   'P 1'
#
loop_
_entity.id
_entity.type
_entity.pdbx_description
1 polymer ?
#
loop_
_entity_poly.entity_id
_entity_poly.type
_entity_poly.pdbx_seq_one_letter_code
_entity_poly.pdbx_strand_id
1 'polypeptide(L)'
;MEPDALVQCPYDRNHQVRVSRLPYHLVRCQQNNPQVSRALATCPFNARHRVPRGHLRSHVSCCPDKLPLELPPGTARYCQVSAVAPRAAPSVSILVGAPKANTSQPNVTQGGAVFHCPWPPRGGCTPIAFDHI
;
A
#
# COMPACT_ATOMS: atom_id res chain seq x y z
N MET A 1 15.82 -8.03 20.39
CA MET A 1 16.07 -6.59 20.56
C MET A 1 17.05 -6.44 21.70
N GLU A 2 18.16 -5.73 21.50
CA GLU A 2 19.10 -5.39 22.58
C GLU A 2 18.41 -4.40 23.56
N PRO A 3 18.22 -4.72 24.85
CA PRO A 3 17.44 -3.90 25.78
C PRO A 3 18.10 -2.57 26.16
N ASP A 4 19.42 -2.44 25.95
CA ASP A 4 20.22 -1.24 26.23
C ASP A 4 20.49 -0.37 24.99
N ALA A 5 20.02 -0.77 23.82
CA ALA A 5 20.10 0.07 22.63
C ALA A 5 19.40 1.42 22.86
N LEU A 6 20.09 2.52 22.54
CA LEU A 6 19.55 3.86 22.59
C LEU A 6 18.89 4.22 21.25
N VAL A 7 17.70 4.80 21.32
CA VAL A 7 16.97 5.32 20.16
C VAL A 7 16.60 6.79 20.38
N GLN A 8 16.53 7.55 19.30
CA GLN A 8 16.19 8.96 19.36
C GLN A 8 14.69 9.17 19.61
N CYS A 9 14.34 10.15 20.43
CA CYS A 9 12.95 10.52 20.66
C CYS A 9 12.35 11.25 19.44
N PRO A 10 11.10 10.92 19.04
CA PRO A 10 10.42 11.61 17.93
C PRO A 10 9.94 13.02 18.29
N TYR A 11 9.87 13.37 19.58
CA TYR A 11 9.44 14.69 20.05
C TYR A 11 10.60 15.68 20.20
N ASP A 12 11.81 15.18 20.48
CA ASP A 12 13.01 15.98 20.69
C ASP A 12 14.24 15.23 20.16
N ARG A 13 14.99 15.88 19.26
CA ARG A 13 16.18 15.28 18.63
C ARG A 13 17.36 15.15 19.59
N ASN A 14 17.39 15.91 20.68
CA ASN A 14 18.46 15.86 21.67
C ASN A 14 18.28 14.70 22.66
N HIS A 15 17.10 14.05 22.68
CA HIS A 15 16.82 12.95 23.58
C HIS A 15 17.19 11.60 22.96
N GLN A 16 18.04 10.86 23.67
CA GLN A 16 18.31 9.45 23.43
C GLN A 16 17.76 8.63 24.59
N VAL A 17 16.96 7.61 24.27
CA VAL A 17 16.23 6.82 25.26
C VAL A 17 16.48 5.35 25.00
N ARG A 18 16.72 4.58 26.07
CA ARG A 18 16.81 3.12 25.95
C ARG A 18 15.51 2.55 25.39
N VAL A 19 15.61 1.59 24.49
CA VAL A 19 14.48 0.85 23.90
C VAL A 19 13.48 0.38 24.96
N SER A 20 14.00 -0.15 26.08
CA SER A 20 13.21 -0.61 27.23
C SER A 20 12.37 0.50 27.91
N ARG A 21 12.87 1.74 27.96
CA ARG A 21 12.19 2.88 28.61
C ARG A 21 11.38 3.74 27.63
N LEU A 22 11.52 3.50 26.33
CA LEU A 22 10.89 4.29 25.29
C LEU A 22 9.36 4.41 25.44
N PRO A 23 8.58 3.34 25.70
CA PRO A 23 7.12 3.45 25.77
C PRO A 23 6.65 4.46 26.81
N TYR A 24 7.24 4.40 28.00
CA TYR A 24 6.94 5.30 29.10
C TYR A 24 7.44 6.73 28.84
N HIS A 25 8.63 6.87 28.24
CA HIS A 25 9.16 8.16 27.83
C HIS A 25 8.25 8.86 26.83
N LEU A 26 7.75 8.16 25.81
CA LEU A 26 6.92 8.74 24.77
C LEU A 26 5.65 9.39 25.34
N VAL A 27 5.00 8.78 26.33
CA VAL A 27 3.79 9.34 26.95
C VAL A 27 4.06 10.68 27.63
N ARG A 28 5.14 10.76 28.43
CA ARG A 28 5.50 12.01 29.14
C ARG A 28 6.04 13.07 28.19
N CYS A 29 6.89 12.67 27.24
CA CYS A 29 7.49 13.61 26.29
C CYS A 29 6.46 14.19 25.32
N GLN A 30 5.43 13.42 24.97
CA GLN A 30 4.29 13.89 24.18
C GLN A 30 3.56 15.05 24.86
N GLN A 31 3.30 14.94 26.17
CA GLN A 31 2.60 15.98 26.95
C GLN A 31 3.42 17.26 27.05
N ASN A 32 4.75 17.13 27.16
CA ASN A 32 5.66 18.28 27.24
C ASN A 32 5.92 18.97 25.90
N ASN A 33 5.53 18.34 24.77
CA ASN A 33 5.78 18.85 23.41
C ASN A 33 4.49 18.87 22.55
N PRO A 34 3.48 19.66 22.92
CA PRO A 34 2.17 19.66 22.26
C PRO A 34 2.24 20.05 20.78
N GLN A 35 3.17 20.94 20.39
CA GLN A 35 3.39 21.37 19.01
C GLN A 35 3.84 20.21 18.11
N VAL A 36 4.80 19.40 18.57
CA VAL A 36 5.28 18.24 17.81
C VAL A 36 4.26 17.10 17.88
N SER A 37 3.57 16.95 19.02
CA SER A 37 2.49 15.97 19.18
C SER A 37 1.33 16.19 18.21
N ARG A 38 1.07 17.41 17.76
CA ARG A 38 0.06 17.68 16.73
C ARG A 38 0.49 17.21 15.35
N ALA A 39 1.79 17.19 15.05
CA ALA A 39 2.32 16.77 13.76
C ALA A 39 2.50 15.24 13.65
N LEU A 40 2.57 14.55 14.79
CA LEU A 40 2.74 13.10 14.85
C LEU A 40 1.41 12.37 15.15
N ALA A 41 1.32 11.14 14.68
CA ALA A 41 0.29 10.18 15.02
C ALA A 41 0.91 8.91 15.60
N THR A 42 0.12 8.21 16.43
CA THR A 42 0.47 6.91 16.98
C THR A 42 -0.07 5.81 16.08
N CYS A 43 0.76 4.81 15.76
CA CYS A 43 0.31 3.63 15.02
C CYS A 43 -0.74 2.83 15.82
N PRO A 44 -1.81 2.33 15.16
CA PRO A 44 -2.82 1.50 15.82
C PRO A 44 -2.31 0.11 16.26
N PHE A 45 -1.22 -0.39 15.65
CA PHE A 45 -0.68 -1.73 15.92
C PHE A 45 0.47 -1.75 16.92
N ASN A 46 1.20 -0.64 17.06
CA ASN A 46 2.30 -0.53 18.00
C ASN A 46 2.41 0.89 18.54
N ALA A 47 2.15 1.05 19.84
CA ALA A 47 2.20 2.34 20.52
C ALA A 47 3.61 2.94 20.59
N ARG A 48 4.68 2.22 20.20
CA ARG A 48 6.04 2.77 20.08
C ARG A 48 6.24 3.50 18.76
N HIS A 49 5.43 3.22 17.74
CA HIS A 49 5.52 3.91 16.45
C HIS A 49 4.83 5.27 16.51
N ARG A 50 5.65 6.32 16.41
CA ARG A 50 5.23 7.71 16.19
C ARG A 50 5.62 8.11 14.78
N VAL A 51 4.64 8.39 13.93
CA VAL A 51 4.85 8.72 12.52
C VAL A 51 4.20 10.06 12.19
N PRO A 52 4.71 10.83 11.21
CA PRO A 52 4.04 12.06 10.77
C PRO A 52 2.60 11.77 10.35
N ARG A 53 1.65 12.64 10.73
CA ARG A 53 0.22 12.44 10.44
C ARG A 53 -0.07 12.17 8.96
N GLY A 54 0.58 12.91 8.06
CA GLY A 54 0.45 12.73 6.61
C GLY A 54 0.89 11.35 6.10
N HIS A 55 1.75 10.65 6.84
CA HIS A 55 2.29 9.35 6.45
C HIS A 55 1.66 8.16 7.20
N LEU A 56 0.73 8.41 8.15
CA LEU A 56 0.12 7.34 8.95
C LEU A 56 -0.61 6.31 8.08
N ARG A 57 -1.33 6.74 7.05
CA ARG A 57 -2.05 5.83 6.13
C ARG A 57 -1.10 4.87 5.43
N SER A 58 -0.01 5.40 4.86
CA SER A 58 1.00 4.59 4.19
C SER A 58 1.73 3.67 5.17
N HIS A 59 2.02 4.13 6.39
CA HIS A 59 2.60 3.32 7.45
C HIS A 59 1.72 2.12 7.84
N VAL A 60 0.41 2.32 8.06
CA VAL A 60 -0.53 1.27 8.47
C VAL A 60 -0.58 0.11 7.47
N SER A 61 -0.48 0.39 6.17
CA SER A 61 -0.46 -0.65 5.12
C SER A 61 0.77 -1.56 5.18
N CYS A 62 1.89 -1.06 5.72
CA CYS A 62 3.19 -1.72 5.71
C CYS A 62 3.81 -1.87 7.11
N CYS A 63 3.00 -1.72 8.17
CA CYS A 63 3.50 -1.77 9.53
C CYS A 63 4.00 -3.18 9.86
N PRO A 64 5.24 -3.36 10.38
CA PRO A 64 5.77 -4.67 10.70
C PRO A 64 5.00 -5.36 11.83
N ASP A 65 4.39 -4.58 12.73
CA ASP A 65 3.56 -5.10 13.83
C ASP A 65 2.09 -5.30 13.44
N LYS A 66 1.71 -4.99 12.19
CA LYS A 66 0.40 -5.36 11.67
C LYS A 66 0.42 -6.87 11.44
N LEU A 67 -0.14 -7.62 12.39
CA LEU A 67 -0.25 -9.08 12.30
C LEU A 67 -0.89 -9.48 10.96
N PRO A 68 -0.16 -10.15 10.05
CA PRO A 68 -0.78 -10.76 8.89
C PRO A 68 -1.42 -12.06 9.38
N LEU A 69 -2.73 -12.20 9.25
CA LEU A 69 -3.38 -13.50 9.31
C LEU A 69 -2.96 -14.29 8.05
N GLU A 70 -1.74 -14.85 8.05
CA GLU A 70 -1.10 -15.56 6.92
C GLU A 70 -0.47 -14.64 5.85
N LEU A 71 0.85 -14.42 5.93
CA LEU A 71 1.63 -14.12 4.73
C LEU A 71 2.95 -14.92 4.73
N PRO A 72 3.33 -15.49 3.58
CA PRO A 72 4.49 -16.37 3.47
C PRO A 72 5.80 -15.66 3.85
N PRO A 73 6.75 -16.38 4.45
CA PRO A 73 8.04 -15.82 4.86
C PRO A 73 8.83 -15.38 3.63
N GLY A 74 8.97 -14.06 3.44
CA GLY A 74 9.76 -13.48 2.34
C GLY A 74 9.33 -12.10 1.87
N THR A 75 8.11 -11.66 2.17
CA THR A 75 7.58 -10.34 1.73
C THR A 75 7.82 -9.20 2.72
N ALA A 76 8.44 -9.46 3.88
CA ALA A 76 8.76 -8.48 4.92
C ALA A 76 9.93 -7.52 4.57
N ARG A 77 10.19 -7.29 3.28
CA ARG A 77 11.18 -6.33 2.79
C ARG A 77 10.60 -5.45 1.69
N TYR A 78 9.71 -4.52 2.03
CA TYR A 78 9.68 -3.21 1.37
C TYR A 78 8.76 -2.23 2.09
N CYS A 79 9.30 -1.51 3.09
CA CYS A 79 8.74 -0.22 3.45
C CYS A 79 9.88 0.79 3.62
N GLN A 80 10.69 0.93 2.56
CA GLN A 80 11.54 2.11 2.44
C GLN A 80 10.65 3.26 1.96
N VAL A 81 10.53 4.30 2.79
CA VAL A 81 10.04 5.63 2.38
C VAL A 81 11.14 6.26 1.52
N SER A 82 11.43 5.68 0.37
CA SER A 82 12.12 6.36 -0.72
C SER A 82 11.02 6.94 -1.58
N ALA A 83 11.13 8.23 -1.92
CA ALA A 83 10.24 8.92 -2.85
C ALA A 83 10.02 8.03 -4.07
N VAL A 84 8.88 7.34 -4.12
CA VAL A 84 8.53 6.52 -5.26
C VAL A 84 8.17 7.50 -6.36
N ALA A 85 9.07 7.65 -7.34
CA ALA A 85 8.65 7.93 -8.70
C ALA A 85 7.40 7.08 -8.98
N PRO A 86 6.34 7.63 -9.59
CA PRO A 86 5.05 6.97 -9.68
C PRO A 86 5.25 5.56 -10.23
N ARG A 87 5.08 4.55 -9.36
CA ARG A 87 5.10 3.15 -9.77
C ARG A 87 4.03 3.05 -10.86
N ALA A 88 4.44 2.66 -12.06
CA ALA A 88 3.50 2.37 -13.13
C ALA A 88 2.41 1.46 -12.56
N ALA A 89 1.15 1.90 -12.64
CA ALA A 89 0.03 1.11 -12.18
C ALA A 89 0.12 -0.30 -12.80
N PRO A 90 -0.14 -1.37 -12.05
CA PRO A 90 -0.16 -2.72 -12.63
C PRO A 90 -1.09 -2.71 -13.85
N SER A 91 -0.59 -3.18 -14.99
CA SER A 91 -1.39 -3.29 -16.21
C SER A 91 -2.38 -4.43 -16.02
N VAL A 92 -3.60 -4.08 -15.63
CA VAL A 92 -4.73 -5.01 -15.56
C VAL A 92 -5.46 -4.96 -16.90
N SER A 93 -6.02 -6.08 -17.35
CA SER A 93 -6.90 -6.10 -18.52
C SER A 93 -8.24 -6.74 -18.17
N ILE A 94 -9.32 -6.14 -18.67
CA ILE A 94 -10.70 -6.59 -18.47
C ILE A 94 -11.17 -7.30 -19.75
N LEU A 95 -11.87 -8.42 -19.59
CA LEU A 95 -12.57 -9.10 -20.68
C LEU A 95 -14.05 -8.73 -20.63
N VAL A 96 -14.57 -8.19 -21.72
CA VAL A 96 -15.96 -7.77 -21.84
C VAL A 96 -16.66 -8.66 -22.86
N GLY A 97 -17.66 -9.42 -22.41
CA GLY A 97 -18.52 -10.20 -23.31
C GLY A 97 -19.64 -9.35 -23.90
N ALA A 98 -19.78 -9.37 -25.22
CA ALA A 98 -20.82 -8.69 -25.97
C ALA A 98 -21.63 -9.72 -26.79
N PRO A 99 -22.64 -10.38 -26.20
CA PRO A 99 -23.32 -11.54 -26.78
C PRO A 99 -24.15 -11.22 -28.03
N LYS A 100 -24.45 -9.95 -28.30
CA LYS A 100 -25.19 -9.51 -29.50
C LYS A 100 -24.32 -8.75 -30.50
N ALA A 101 -23.00 -8.77 -30.33
CA ALA A 101 -22.10 -8.16 -31.30
C ALA A 101 -22.22 -8.88 -32.64
N ASN A 102 -22.25 -8.11 -33.73
CA ASN A 102 -22.16 -8.66 -35.06
C ASN A 102 -20.73 -9.12 -35.32
N THR A 103 -20.56 -10.31 -35.88
CA THR A 103 -19.25 -10.89 -36.17
C THR A 103 -19.10 -11.08 -37.68
N SER A 104 -17.86 -11.22 -38.15
CA SER A 104 -17.57 -11.48 -39.57
C SER A 104 -17.72 -12.96 -39.94
N GLN A 105 -18.38 -13.76 -39.09
CA GLN A 105 -18.61 -15.19 -39.35
C GLN A 105 -19.65 -15.34 -40.47
N PRO A 106 -19.38 -16.15 -41.52
CA PRO A 106 -20.30 -16.30 -42.63
C PRO A 106 -21.61 -16.98 -42.17
N ASN A 107 -22.75 -16.46 -42.62
CA ASN A 107 -24.09 -16.95 -42.28
C ASN A 107 -24.46 -16.94 -40.78
N VAL A 108 -23.80 -16.13 -39.95
CA VAL A 108 -24.13 -15.98 -38.52
C VAL A 108 -24.62 -14.56 -38.24
N THR A 109 -25.86 -14.42 -37.77
CA THR A 109 -26.37 -13.17 -37.21
C THR A 109 -26.16 -13.16 -35.70
N GLN A 110 -25.59 -12.07 -35.16
CA GLN A 110 -25.34 -11.90 -33.72
C GLN A 110 -24.44 -12.98 -33.08
N GLY A 111 -23.34 -13.36 -33.74
CA GLY A 111 -22.40 -14.37 -33.23
C GLY A 111 -21.72 -14.04 -31.89
N GLY A 112 -21.76 -12.76 -31.47
CA GLY A 112 -21.19 -12.30 -30.21
C GLY A 112 -19.67 -12.17 -30.24
N ALA A 113 -19.12 -11.29 -29.42
CA ALA A 113 -17.68 -11.05 -29.38
C ALA A 113 -17.21 -10.84 -27.93
N VAL A 114 -15.94 -11.16 -27.66
CA VAL A 114 -15.28 -10.77 -26.41
C VAL A 114 -14.23 -9.72 -26.73
N PHE A 115 -14.20 -8.65 -25.95
CA PHE A 115 -13.25 -7.57 -26.10
C PHE A 115 -12.23 -7.57 -24.95
N HIS A 116 -10.97 -7.37 -25.30
CA HIS A 116 -9.88 -7.11 -24.36
C HIS A 116 -9.71 -5.60 -24.18
N CYS A 117 -9.83 -5.12 -22.94
CA CYS A 117 -9.72 -3.71 -22.61
C CYS A 117 -8.56 -3.48 -21.61
N PRO A 118 -7.57 -2.64 -21.93
CA PRO A 118 -6.51 -2.29 -20.99
C PRO A 118 -7.05 -1.40 -19.86
N TRP A 119 -6.57 -1.63 -18.64
CA TRP A 119 -6.85 -0.82 -17.46
C TRP A 119 -5.54 -0.30 -16.83
N PRO A 120 -5.37 1.03 -16.64
CA PRO A 120 -6.33 2.11 -16.90
C PRO A 120 -6.63 2.31 -18.40
N PRO A 121 -7.78 2.89 -18.77
CA PRO A 121 -8.19 3.06 -20.16
C PRO A 121 -7.25 4.04 -20.87
N ARG A 122 -6.32 3.50 -21.67
CA ARG A 122 -5.38 4.28 -22.50
C ARG A 122 -5.81 4.34 -23.97
N GLY A 123 -6.95 3.74 -24.32
CA GLY A 123 -7.43 3.57 -25.69
C GLY A 123 -8.67 2.69 -25.76
N GLY A 124 -9.00 2.22 -26.96
CA GLY A 124 -10.15 1.32 -27.22
C GLY A 124 -9.88 -0.14 -26.84
N CYS A 125 -10.96 -0.94 -26.82
CA CYS A 125 -10.87 -2.38 -26.60
C CYS A 125 -10.70 -3.14 -27.92
N THR A 126 -9.91 -4.20 -27.92
CA THR A 126 -9.66 -5.03 -29.11
C THR A 126 -10.51 -6.30 -29.06
N PRO A 127 -11.23 -6.67 -30.14
CA PRO A 127 -11.93 -7.96 -30.18
C PRO A 127 -10.93 -9.11 -30.15
N ILE A 128 -11.26 -10.17 -29.41
CA ILE A 128 -10.50 -11.42 -29.37
C ILE A 128 -11.08 -12.34 -30.45
N ALA A 129 -10.25 -12.75 -31.41
CA ALA A 129 -10.61 -13.77 -32.38
C ALA A 129 -10.47 -15.16 -31.74
N PHE A 130 -11.59 -15.85 -31.56
CA PHE A 130 -11.61 -17.23 -31.05
C PHE A 130 -11.46 -18.27 -32.16
N ASP A 131 -11.81 -17.90 -33.40
CA ASP A 131 -11.87 -18.82 -34.53
C ASP A 131 -10.61 -18.66 -35.40
N HIS A 132 -9.61 -19.49 -35.15
CA HIS A 132 -8.54 -19.81 -36.11
C HIS A 132 -8.72 -21.27 -36.53
N ILE A 133 -9.58 -21.52 -37.53
CA ILE A 133 -9.62 -22.75 -38.36
C ILE A 133 -10.11 -22.32 -39.75
#